data_AF-A0A9X4B7R5-F1
#
_entry.id   AF-A0A9X4B7R5-F1
#
_cell.length_a   1.000
_cell.length_b   1.000
_cell.length_c   1.000
_cell.angle_alpha   90.00
_cell.angle_beta   90.00
_cell.angle_gamma   90.00
#
_symmetry.space_group_name_H-M   'P 1'
#
loop_
_entity.id
_entity.type
_entity.pdbx_description
1 polymer ?
#
loop_
_entity_poly.entity_id
_entity_poly.type
_entity_poly.pdbx_seq_one_letter_code
_entity_poly.pdbx_strand_id
1 'polypeptide(L)'
;EFSNWKAISNQHDIDIYFADPGTPSQRPLNENSNGILRRNGLPKSMDFRKVNQTFISSVSNQRNHIPRKSLNYRTPIEIFLSYVQEAFYSSLI
;
A
#
# COMPACT_ATOMS: atom_id res chain seq x y z
N GLU A 1 -8.03 17.84 -2.63
CA GLU A 1 -7.28 16.57 -2.79
C GLU A 1 -8.12 15.38 -3.26
N PHE A 2 -9.42 15.27 -2.99
CA PHE A 2 -10.21 14.10 -3.41
C PHE A 2 -11.52 14.45 -4.14
N SER A 3 -11.59 15.57 -4.86
CA SER A 3 -12.84 16.09 -5.45
C SER A 3 -13.56 15.11 -6.39
N ASN A 4 -12.86 14.14 -6.99
CA ASN A 4 -13.41 13.19 -7.95
C ASN A 4 -13.59 11.76 -7.39
N TRP A 5 -13.57 11.57 -6.07
CA TRP A 5 -13.61 10.22 -5.47
C TRP A 5 -14.87 9.44 -5.87
N LYS A 6 -16.03 10.11 -5.95
CA LYS A 6 -17.30 9.47 -6.33
C LYS A 6 -17.26 8.89 -7.75
N ALA A 7 -16.65 9.60 -8.69
CA ALA A 7 -16.54 9.10 -10.07
C ALA A 7 -15.68 7.83 -10.13
N ILE A 8 -14.56 7.82 -9.40
CA ILE A 8 -13.67 6.65 -9.30
C ILE A 8 -14.39 5.47 -8.66
N SER A 9 -15.11 5.72 -7.55
CA SER A 9 -15.91 4.72 -6.84
C SER A 9 -16.94 4.07 -7.77
N ASN A 10 -17.75 4.88 -8.45
CA ASN A 10 -18.79 4.40 -9.37
C ASN A 10 -18.22 3.69 -10.60
N GLN A 11 -17.12 4.21 -11.17
CA GLN A 11 -16.52 3.65 -12.38
C GLN A 11 -15.95 2.25 -12.15
N HIS A 12 -15.40 2.00 -10.97
CA HIS A 12 -14.73 0.74 -10.65
C HIS A 12 -15.51 -0.16 -9.69
N ASP A 13 -16.71 0.27 -9.28
CA ASP A 13 -17.53 -0.40 -8.27
C ASP A 13 -16.74 -0.69 -6.98
N ILE A 14 -16.09 0.36 -6.46
CA ILE A 14 -15.27 0.29 -5.24
C ILE A 14 -15.77 1.25 -4.17
N ASP A 15 -15.76 0.81 -2.93
CA ASP A 15 -16.02 1.68 -1.78
C ASP A 15 -14.79 2.54 -1.45
N ILE A 16 -15.02 3.81 -1.10
CA ILE A 16 -13.98 4.75 -0.68
C ILE A 16 -14.28 5.25 0.73
N TYR A 17 -13.30 5.08 1.61
CA TYR A 17 -13.37 5.44 3.02
C TYR A 17 -12.39 6.59 3.34
N PHE A 18 -12.83 7.54 4.18
CA PHE A 18 -12.02 8.65 4.64
C PHE A 18 -11.83 8.58 6.16
N ALA A 19 -10.66 9.04 6.62
CA ALA A 19 -10.45 9.30 8.03
C ALA A 19 -11.01 10.68 8.38
N ASP A 20 -11.47 10.82 9.62
CA ASP A 20 -11.89 12.09 10.19
C ASP A 20 -10.72 13.10 10.19
N PRO A 21 -11.02 14.39 9.97
CA PRO A 21 -10.00 15.43 10.01
C PRO A 21 -9.24 15.42 11.34
N GLY A 22 -7.90 15.42 11.26
CA GLY A 22 -7.04 15.43 12.44
C GLY A 22 -6.89 14.08 13.16
N THR A 23 -7.42 12.98 12.61
CA THR A 23 -7.39 11.64 13.23
C THR A 23 -6.51 10.66 12.45
N PRO A 24 -5.17 10.79 12.46
CA PRO A 24 -4.28 9.86 11.76
C PRO A 24 -4.34 8.43 12.34
N SER A 25 -4.79 8.28 13.59
CA SER A 25 -4.97 7.00 14.27
C SER A 25 -6.03 6.10 13.63
N GLN A 26 -6.91 6.63 12.77
CA GLN A 26 -7.84 5.84 11.95
C GLN A 26 -7.16 5.18 10.74
N ARG A 27 -5.89 5.49 10.47
CA ARG A 27 -5.07 4.87 9.40
C ARG A 27 -3.72 4.37 9.94
N PRO A 28 -3.69 3.66 11.09
CA PRO A 28 -2.46 3.43 11.83
C PRO A 28 -1.47 2.55 11.05
N LEU A 29 -1.98 1.59 10.27
CA LEU A 29 -1.16 0.72 9.42
C LEU A 29 -0.54 1.46 8.24
N ASN A 30 -1.26 2.41 7.64
CA ASN A 30 -0.76 3.23 6.54
C ASN A 30 0.38 4.13 7.04
N GLU A 31 0.22 4.75 8.21
CA GLU A 31 1.25 5.58 8.83
C GLU A 31 2.51 4.77 9.18
N ASN A 32 2.35 3.57 9.73
CA ASN A 32 3.47 2.65 9.97
C ASN A 32 4.21 2.28 8.67
N SER A 33 3.47 1.93 7.62
CA SER A 33 4.03 1.57 6.32
C SER A 33 4.78 2.73 5.65
N ASN A 34 4.24 3.95 5.76
CA ASN A 34 4.90 5.16 5.28
C ASN A 34 6.19 5.45 6.07
N GLY A 35 6.18 5.27 7.40
CA GLY A 35 7.38 5.40 8.22
C GLY A 35 8.48 4.43 7.80
N ILE A 36 8.10 3.21 7.45
CA ILE A 36 9.02 2.18 6.94
C ILE A 36 9.63 2.56 5.59
N LEU A 37 8.83 3.05 4.64
CA LEU A 37 9.32 3.52 3.33
C LEU A 37 10.33 4.66 3.47
N ARG A 38 10.09 5.55 4.44
CA ARG A 38 10.99 6.68 4.74
C ARG A 38 12.34 6.27 5.28
N ARG A 39 12.40 5.18 6.05
CA ARG A 39 13.68 4.64 6.56
C ARG A 39 14.53 4.04 5.44
N ASN A 40 13.91 3.46 4.41
CA ASN A 40 14.58 2.58 3.45
C ASN A 40 14.27 2.97 1.99
N GLY A 41 14.55 4.21 1.61
CA GLY A 41 14.59 4.62 0.20
C GLY A 41 13.89 5.93 -0.14
N LEU A 42 12.91 6.36 0.66
CA LEU A 42 12.10 7.57 0.38
C LEU A 42 12.14 8.58 1.53
N PRO A 43 13.30 9.18 1.85
CA PRO A 43 13.43 10.11 2.97
C PRO A 43 12.46 11.29 2.85
N LYS A 44 12.04 11.84 3.99
CA LYS A 44 10.91 12.81 4.08
C LYS A 44 11.05 14.03 3.15
N SER A 45 12.27 14.50 2.91
CA SER A 45 12.56 15.69 2.08
C SER A 45 13.04 15.35 0.67
N MET A 46 12.83 14.12 0.21
CA MET A 46 13.19 13.72 -1.15
C MET A 46 12.31 14.45 -2.17
N ASP A 47 12.93 15.08 -3.18
CA ASP A 47 12.22 15.70 -4.29
C ASP A 47 11.80 14.65 -5.32
N PHE A 48 10.55 14.18 -5.23
CA PHE A 48 9.99 13.18 -6.12
C PHE A 48 9.97 13.58 -7.60
N ARG A 49 10.08 14.87 -7.93
CA ARG A 49 10.16 15.32 -9.34
C ARG A 49 11.46 14.88 -10.01
N LYS A 50 12.49 14.56 -9.22
CA LYS A 50 13.80 14.10 -9.69
C LYS A 50 13.95 12.58 -9.60
N VAL A 51 12.91 11.88 -9.17
CA VAL A 51 12.93 10.44 -8.94
C VAL A 51 12.19 9.75 -10.09
N ASN A 52 12.83 8.77 -10.71
CA ASN A 52 12.21 8.01 -11.79
C ASN A 52 11.29 6.91 -11.24
N GLN A 53 10.33 6.48 -12.06
CA GLN A 53 9.39 5.41 -11.69
C GLN A 53 10.12 4.11 -11.34
N THR A 54 11.23 3.80 -12.03
CA THR A 54 12.04 2.60 -11.80
C THR A 54 12.55 2.52 -10.37
N PHE A 55 13.02 3.64 -9.81
CA PHE A 55 13.50 3.72 -8.44
C PHE A 55 12.35 3.55 -7.44
N ILE A 56 11.20 4.18 -7.68
CA ILE A 56 10.02 3.99 -6.82
C ILE A 56 9.60 2.52 -6.81
N SER A 57 9.56 1.90 -7.99
CA SER A 57 9.25 0.48 -8.15
C SER A 57 10.28 -0.41 -7.46
N SER A 58 11.59 -0.09 -7.53
CA SER A 58 12.62 -0.87 -6.85
C SER A 58 12.52 -0.79 -5.33
N VAL A 59 12.22 0.40 -4.79
CA VAL A 59 11.99 0.56 -3.34
C VAL A 59 10.76 -0.25 -2.91
N SER A 60 9.65 -0.16 -3.64
CA SER A 60 8.44 -0.94 -3.37
C SER A 60 8.72 -2.45 -3.41
N ASN A 61 9.41 -2.90 -4.48
CA ASN A 61 9.77 -4.30 -4.65
C ASN A 61 10.62 -4.82 -3.49
N GLN A 62 11.66 -4.08 -3.12
CA GLN A 62 12.50 -4.43 -1.98
C GLN A 62 11.67 -4.52 -0.69
N ARG A 63 10.78 -3.56 -0.43
CA ARG A 63 9.94 -3.58 0.78
C ARG A 63 8.97 -4.75 0.82
N ASN A 64 8.43 -5.15 -0.33
CA ASN A 64 7.50 -6.28 -0.42
C ASN A 64 8.17 -7.64 -0.28
N HIS A 65 9.50 -7.72 -0.43
CA HIS A 65 10.31 -8.92 -0.24
C HIS A 65 11.01 -9.00 1.13
N ILE A 66 10.79 -8.04 2.03
CA ILE A 66 11.34 -8.09 3.39
C ILE A 66 10.38 -8.86 4.32
N PRO A 67 10.82 -9.96 4.96
CA PRO A 67 10.06 -10.67 5.97
C PRO A 67 9.54 -9.76 7.10
N ARG A 68 8.30 -9.99 7.54
CA ARG A 68 7.71 -9.25 8.66
C ARG A 68 7.39 -10.19 9.81
N LYS A 69 7.80 -9.83 11.03
CA LYS A 69 7.44 -10.58 12.25
C LYS A 69 5.92 -10.73 12.42
N SER A 70 5.16 -9.68 12.06
CA SER A 70 3.69 -9.70 12.09
C SER A 70 3.05 -10.67 11.09
N LEU A 71 3.81 -11.18 10.12
CA LEU A 71 3.38 -12.15 9.11
C LEU A 71 4.03 -13.52 9.34
N ASN A 72 4.43 -13.83 10.57
CA ASN A 72 5.19 -15.05 10.91
C ASN A 72 6.47 -15.19 10.07
N TYR A 73 7.17 -14.08 9.88
CA TYR A 73 8.40 -14.00 9.07
C TYR A 73 8.23 -14.36 7.58
N ARG A 74 6.99 -14.34 7.07
CA ARG A 74 6.73 -14.31 5.63
C ARG A 74 6.83 -12.89 5.08
N THR A 75 7.07 -12.78 3.78
CA THR A 75 7.11 -11.52 3.05
C THR A 75 5.70 -11.03 2.70
N PRO A 76 5.48 -9.71 2.60
CA PRO A 76 4.22 -9.17 2.13
C PRO A 76 3.75 -9.75 0.79
N ILE A 77 4.67 -9.96 -0.15
CA ILE A 77 4.32 -10.48 -1.48
C ILE A 77 3.82 -11.92 -1.42
N GLU A 78 4.43 -12.79 -0.60
CA GLU A 78 3.97 -14.18 -0.42
C GLU A 78 2.55 -14.23 0.13
N ILE A 79 2.28 -13.44 1.18
CA ILE A 79 0.94 -13.38 1.79
C ILE A 79 -0.09 -12.80 0.83
N PHE A 80 0.27 -11.76 0.09
CA PHE A 80 -0.62 -11.16 -0.89
C PHE A 80 -1.01 -12.16 -1.98
N LEU A 81 -0.03 -12.86 -2.55
CA LEU A 81 -0.29 -13.84 -3.61
C LEU A 81 -1.15 -15.02 -3.12
N SER A 82 -0.99 -15.46 -1.86
CA SER A 82 -1.86 -16.52 -1.33
C SER A 82 -3.33 -16.11 -1.28
N TYR A 83 -3.63 -14.86 -0.90
CA TYR A 83 -5.01 -14.37 -0.86
C TYR A 83 -5.60 -14.12 -2.24
N VAL A 84 -4.81 -13.60 -3.20
CA VAL A 84 -5.27 -13.41 -4.57
C VAL A 84 -5.63 -14.75 -5.21
N GLN A 85 -4.79 -15.76 -5.00
CA GLN A 85 -5.04 -17.09 -5.52
C GLN A 85 -6.28 -17.72 -4.88
N GLU A 86 -6.46 -17.59 -3.56
CA GLU A 86 -7.65 -18.03 -2.84
C GLU A 86 -8.93 -17.35 -3.35
N ALA A 87 -8.90 -16.03 -3.53
CA ALA A 87 -10.03 -15.26 -4.05
C ALA A 87 -10.37 -15.66 -5.49
N PHE A 88 -9.36 -15.88 -6.33
CA PHE A 88 -9.55 -16.36 -7.70
C PHE A 88 -10.19 -17.75 -7.75
N TYR A 89 -9.76 -18.69 -6.89
CA TYR A 89 -10.40 -20.00 -6.85
C TYR A 89 -11.82 -19.95 -6.29
N SER A 90 -12.07 -19.07 -5.31
CA SER A 90 -13.39 -18.91 -4.70
C SER A 90 -14.41 -18.32 -5.67
N SER A 91 -13.99 -17.55 -6.68
CA SER A 91 -14.90 -17.00 -7.70
C SER A 91 -15.24 -17.98 -8.82
N LEU A 92 -14.61 -19.16 -8.86
CA LEU A 92 -14.85 -20.22 -9.86
C LEU A 92 -15.86 -21.27 -9.39
N ILE A 93 -16.29 -21.23 -8.12
CA ILE A 93 -17.29 -22.12 -7.51
C ILE A 93 -18.58 -21.33 -7.30
#